data_AF-A0A507DY47-F1
#
_entry.id   AF-A0A507DY47-F1
#
_cell.length_a   1.000
_cell.length_b   1.000
_cell.length_c   1.000
_cell.angle_alpha   90.00
_cell.angle_beta   90.00
_cell.angle_gamma   90.00
#
_symmetry.space_group_name_H-M   'P 1'
#
loop_
_entity.id
_entity.type
_entity.pdbx_description
1 polymer ?
#
loop_
_entity_poly.entity_id
_entity_poly.type
_entity_poly.pdbx_seq_one_letter_code
_entity_poly.pdbx_strand_id
1 'polypeptide(L)'
;MALTAVYLSAEVHMLCLAYSLCTEKEETLALLLGHFYEENGKSYARVERCLICSRKDKRKDRVEISEEQLSGAITEAEASGTSVVGWSHSHPHITVFPSHVDLRTQKSLQMFDQRFFGLIFSCFDTVAAGAERIQLTCFQTLPDGSRAEIAIHITPSETFLTPDALSILVHTLPYTLLSEERQVHDASVAADPSSPSRSSSEASPQTIIKQSYHGATLIRSLALLSDRLVNPLVRFCEDRHARNLQEIERLKRETVGP
;
A
#
# COMPACT_ATOMS: atom_id res chain seq x y z
N MET A 1 15.95 14.53 16.28
CA MET A 1 14.77 14.98 17.05
C MET A 1 13.55 14.25 16.53
N ALA A 2 12.57 13.95 17.40
CA ALA A 2 11.30 13.37 16.96
C ALA A 2 10.51 14.37 16.10
N LEU A 3 9.68 13.86 15.19
CA LEU A 3 8.81 14.71 14.37
C LEU A 3 7.70 15.31 15.23
N THR A 4 7.34 16.56 14.92
CA THR A 4 6.18 17.22 15.53
C THR A 4 4.89 16.84 14.80
N ALA A 5 4.92 16.88 13.47
CA ALA A 5 3.78 16.50 12.65
C ALA A 5 4.21 16.00 11.26
N VAL A 6 3.33 15.22 10.63
CA VAL A 6 3.44 14.74 9.25
C VAL A 6 2.31 15.34 8.42
N TYR A 7 2.66 15.97 7.30
CA TYR A 7 1.73 16.45 6.29
C TYR A 7 1.67 15.43 5.16
N LEU A 8 0.54 14.74 5.06
CA LEU A 8 0.29 13.70 4.08
C LEU A 8 -0.58 14.27 2.96
N SER A 9 -0.11 14.22 1.71
CA SER A 9 -0.95 14.53 0.56
C SER A 9 -2.22 13.69 0.56
N ALA A 10 -3.37 14.31 0.23
CA ALA A 10 -4.64 13.62 0.09
C ALA A 10 -4.58 12.47 -0.93
N GLU A 11 -3.73 12.59 -1.96
CA GLU A 11 -3.51 11.53 -2.95
C GLU A 11 -2.79 10.32 -2.33
N VAL A 12 -1.73 10.56 -1.56
CA VAL A 12 -1.01 9.48 -0.88
C VAL A 12 -1.91 8.79 0.14
N HIS A 13 -2.69 9.57 0.91
CA HIS A 13 -3.70 9.01 1.81
C HIS A 13 -4.68 8.10 1.05
N MET A 14 -5.21 8.56 -0.08
CA MET A 14 -6.14 7.79 -0.91
C MET A 14 -5.51 6.51 -1.46
N LEU A 15 -4.27 6.56 -1.95
CA LEU A 15 -3.56 5.40 -2.48
C LEU A 15 -3.27 4.36 -1.39
N CYS A 16 -2.74 4.78 -0.24
CA CYS A 16 -2.46 3.88 0.88
C CYS A 16 -3.75 3.25 1.42
N LEU A 17 -4.84 4.02 1.51
CA LEU A 17 -6.12 3.50 1.95
C LEU A 17 -6.71 2.52 0.92
N ALA A 18 -6.68 2.86 -0.38
CA ALA A 18 -7.15 1.99 -1.45
C ALA A 18 -6.39 0.66 -1.44
N TYR A 19 -5.07 0.70 -1.26
CA TYR A 19 -4.27 -0.53 -1.12
C TYR A 19 -4.68 -1.32 0.13
N SER A 20 -4.79 -0.66 1.28
CA SER A 20 -5.21 -1.30 2.55
C SER A 20 -6.57 -1.99 2.45
N LEU A 21 -7.47 -1.49 1.60
CA LEU A 21 -8.80 -2.06 1.36
C LEU A 21 -8.82 -3.16 0.29
N CYS A 22 -7.71 -3.45 -0.39
CA CYS A 22 -7.65 -4.52 -1.39
C CYS A 22 -7.63 -5.93 -0.79
N THR A 23 -7.25 -6.08 0.48
CA THR A 23 -7.16 -7.37 1.14
C THR A 23 -7.49 -7.28 2.63
N GLU A 24 -8.31 -8.23 3.08
CA GLU A 24 -8.62 -8.44 4.50
C GLU A 24 -7.74 -9.52 5.14
N LYS A 25 -7.00 -10.27 4.31
CA LYS A 25 -6.29 -11.48 4.72
C LYS A 25 -4.87 -11.21 5.18
N GLU A 26 -4.26 -10.18 4.62
CA GLU A 26 -2.84 -9.88 4.78
C GLU A 26 -2.68 -8.36 4.98
N GLU A 27 -1.73 -7.95 5.81
CA GLU A 27 -1.40 -6.53 5.95
C GLU A 27 -0.72 -6.06 4.65
N THR A 28 -0.94 -4.83 4.23
CA THR A 28 -0.29 -4.24 3.04
C THR A 28 0.94 -3.44 3.43
N LEU A 29 1.88 -3.20 2.52
CA LEU A 29 3.09 -2.39 2.79
C LEU A 29 3.33 -1.35 1.70
N ALA A 30 3.55 -0.09 2.09
CA ALA A 30 3.99 0.96 1.18
C ALA A 30 5.13 1.78 1.79
N LEU A 31 6.04 2.27 0.95
CA LEU A 31 7.07 3.23 1.33
C LEU A 31 6.62 4.65 0.98
N LEU A 32 6.94 5.61 1.83
CA LEU A 32 6.48 7.00 1.72
C LEU A 32 7.62 7.91 1.29
N LEU A 33 7.38 8.69 0.24
CA LEU A 33 8.38 9.54 -0.40
C LEU A 33 8.01 11.00 -0.22
N GLY A 34 9.02 11.80 0.15
CA GLY A 34 8.85 13.22 0.36
C GLY A 34 10.06 13.86 1.00
N HIS A 35 9.84 14.86 1.84
CA HIS A 35 10.90 15.69 2.41
C HIS A 35 10.70 15.91 3.90
N PHE A 36 11.83 15.95 4.62
CA PHE A 36 11.87 16.52 5.97
C PHE A 36 12.20 18.00 5.88
N TYR A 37 11.56 18.81 6.72
CA TYR A 37 11.86 20.22 6.84
C TYR A 37 11.76 20.67 8.30
N GLU A 38 12.39 21.79 8.62
CA GLU A 38 12.37 22.37 9.95
C GLU A 38 11.75 23.77 9.89
N GLU A 39 10.86 24.06 10.83
CA GLU A 39 10.20 25.35 10.97
C GLU A 39 10.08 25.70 12.45
N ASN A 40 10.54 26.88 12.85
CA ASN A 40 10.54 27.35 14.25
C ASN A 40 11.19 26.36 15.24
N GLY A 41 12.29 25.71 14.83
CA GLY A 41 13.00 24.72 15.65
C GLY A 41 12.28 23.38 15.85
N LYS A 42 11.19 23.14 15.09
CA LYS A 42 10.44 21.89 15.08
C LYS A 42 10.65 21.17 13.75
N SER A 43 10.68 19.85 13.79
CA SER A 43 10.87 19.00 12.60
C SER A 43 9.55 18.45 12.10
N TYR A 44 9.35 18.49 10.78
CA TYR A 44 8.14 18.05 10.09
C TYR A 44 8.52 17.17 8.90
N ALA A 45 7.58 16.33 8.48
CA ALA A 45 7.68 15.58 7.23
C ALA A 45 6.53 15.96 6.30
N ARG A 46 6.82 16.14 5.01
CA ARG A 46 5.82 16.31 3.95
C ARG A 46 5.93 15.12 3.00
N VAL A 47 4.82 14.43 2.79
CA VAL A 47 4.74 13.23 1.96
C VAL A 47 3.92 13.54 0.71
N GLU A 48 4.52 13.31 -0.44
CA GLU A 48 3.95 13.69 -1.73
C GLU A 48 3.69 12.47 -2.62
N ARG A 49 4.45 11.39 -2.44
CA ARG A 49 4.33 10.16 -3.22
C ARG A 49 4.43 8.93 -2.31
N CYS A 50 4.00 7.78 -2.83
CA CYS A 50 4.19 6.48 -2.17
C CYS A 50 4.51 5.39 -3.17
N LEU A 51 5.23 4.37 -2.71
CA LEU A 51 5.54 3.16 -3.47
C LEU A 51 4.83 1.98 -2.85
N ILE A 52 3.99 1.34 -3.65
CA ILE A 52 3.28 0.12 -3.27
C ILE A 52 4.27 -1.05 -3.32
N CYS A 53 4.43 -1.76 -2.21
CA CYS A 53 5.38 -2.87 -2.09
C CYS A 53 4.63 -4.19 -1.89
N SER A 54 5.02 -5.23 -2.64
CA SER A 54 4.52 -6.59 -2.38
C SER A 54 5.13 -7.18 -1.12
N ARG A 55 4.37 -7.97 -0.36
CA ARG A 55 4.92 -8.63 0.83
C ARG A 55 5.65 -9.91 0.47
N LYS A 56 6.95 -9.97 0.80
CA LYS A 56 7.76 -11.19 0.67
C LYS A 56 7.51 -12.17 1.83
N ASP A 57 7.34 -11.67 3.07
CA ASP A 57 6.96 -12.47 4.23
C ASP A 57 5.48 -12.23 4.56
N LYS A 58 4.66 -13.28 4.44
CA LYS A 58 3.20 -13.28 4.67
C LYS A 58 2.80 -13.80 6.05
N ARG A 59 3.75 -13.93 6.98
CA ARG A 59 3.43 -14.26 8.38
C ARG A 59 2.58 -13.16 9.02
N LYS A 60 1.63 -13.58 9.85
CA LYS A 60 0.76 -12.67 10.62
C LYS A 60 1.60 -11.79 11.56
N ASP A 61 1.23 -10.52 11.70
CA ASP A 61 1.82 -9.53 12.61
C ASP A 61 3.32 -9.26 12.35
N ARG A 62 3.77 -9.42 11.09
CA ARG A 62 5.19 -9.32 10.72
C ARG A 62 5.38 -8.68 9.36
N VAL A 63 5.46 -7.35 9.36
CA VAL A 63 5.85 -6.58 8.18
C VAL A 63 7.37 -6.34 8.21
N GLU A 64 8.07 -6.92 7.24
CA GLU A 64 9.49 -6.66 6.99
C GLU A 64 9.66 -5.99 5.62
N ILE A 65 10.46 -4.93 5.59
CA ILE A 65 10.84 -4.23 4.37
C ILE A 65 12.14 -4.86 3.90
N SER A 66 12.15 -5.47 2.70
CA SER A 66 13.37 -6.11 2.21
C SER A 66 14.40 -5.07 1.77
N GLU A 67 15.69 -5.42 1.83
CA GLU A 67 16.77 -4.52 1.41
C GLU A 67 16.62 -4.09 -0.05
N GLU A 68 16.15 -4.99 -0.93
CA GLU A 68 15.91 -4.66 -2.34
C GLU A 68 14.75 -3.68 -2.52
N GLN A 69 13.69 -3.80 -1.71
CA GLN A 69 12.55 -2.88 -1.75
C GLN A 69 12.97 -1.49 -1.29
N LEU A 70 13.74 -1.43 -0.21
CA LEU A 70 14.26 -0.17 0.31
C LEU A 70 15.24 0.47 -0.69
N SER A 71 16.16 -0.30 -1.28
CA SER A 71 17.09 0.19 -2.30
C SER A 71 16.39 0.69 -3.57
N GLY A 72 15.38 -0.03 -4.05
CA GLY A 72 14.55 0.41 -5.17
C GLY A 72 13.82 1.71 -4.87
N ALA A 73 13.24 1.83 -3.67
CA ALA A 73 12.56 3.05 -3.24
C ALA A 73 13.50 4.25 -3.09
N ILE A 74 14.73 4.03 -2.58
CA ILE A 74 15.76 5.08 -2.54
C ILE A 74 16.10 5.56 -3.94
N THR A 75 16.27 4.64 -4.90
CA THR A 75 16.60 4.98 -6.29
C THR A 75 15.49 5.82 -6.94
N GLU A 76 14.22 5.45 -6.71
CA GLU A 76 13.08 6.24 -7.23
C GLU A 76 12.91 7.59 -6.51
N ALA A 77 13.19 7.63 -5.21
CA ALA A 77 13.17 8.87 -4.45
C ALA A 77 14.23 9.85 -4.99
N GLU A 78 15.47 9.39 -5.20
CA GLU A 78 16.55 10.18 -5.80
C GLU A 78 16.19 10.69 -7.20
N ALA A 79 15.59 9.85 -8.05
CA ALA A 79 15.18 10.24 -9.40
C ALA A 79 14.11 11.34 -9.42
N SER A 80 13.27 11.40 -8.37
CA SER A 80 12.25 12.44 -8.20
C SER A 80 12.71 13.61 -7.33
N GLY A 81 13.97 13.60 -6.88
CA GLY A 81 14.53 14.61 -5.98
C GLY A 81 13.97 14.55 -4.55
N THR A 82 13.27 13.48 -4.18
CA THR A 82 12.69 13.26 -2.85
C THR A 82 13.53 12.28 -2.04
N SER A 83 13.10 11.95 -0.81
CA SER A 83 13.71 10.92 0.02
C SER A 83 12.65 9.95 0.55
N VAL A 84 13.06 8.74 0.91
CA VAL A 84 12.18 7.81 1.62
C VAL A 84 12.08 8.28 3.08
N VAL A 85 10.92 8.83 3.45
CA VAL A 85 10.70 9.50 4.74
C VAL A 85 9.94 8.65 5.76
N GLY A 86 9.28 7.60 5.29
CA GLY A 86 8.50 6.73 6.16
C GLY A 86 7.99 5.49 5.44
N TRP A 87 7.15 4.74 6.14
CA TRP A 87 6.48 3.55 5.63
C TRP A 87 5.04 3.51 6.15
N SER A 88 4.20 2.74 5.49
CA SER A 88 2.80 2.56 5.83
C SER A 88 2.46 1.08 5.73
N HIS A 89 1.69 0.58 6.69
CA HIS A 89 1.06 -0.74 6.57
C HIS A 89 -0.39 -0.73 7.02
N SER A 90 -1.11 -1.83 6.75
CA SER A 90 -2.51 -1.97 7.18
C SER A 90 -2.67 -2.96 8.32
N HIS A 91 -3.70 -2.79 9.13
CA HIS A 91 -4.14 -3.68 10.20
C HIS A 91 -5.58 -4.12 9.90
N PRO A 92 -5.80 -5.20 9.13
CA PRO A 92 -7.15 -5.69 8.84
C PRO A 92 -7.73 -6.39 10.07
N HIS A 93 -8.93 -6.01 10.51
CA HIS A 93 -9.63 -6.61 11.67
C HIS A 93 -8.86 -6.50 13.01
N ILE A 94 -7.89 -5.59 13.10
CA ILE A 94 -7.10 -5.32 14.31
C ILE A 94 -6.95 -3.82 14.54
N THR A 95 -6.64 -3.43 15.78
CA THR A 95 -6.58 -2.03 16.19
C THR A 95 -5.50 -1.25 15.46
N VAL A 96 -5.69 0.06 15.28
CA VAL A 96 -4.72 0.97 14.65
C VAL A 96 -3.39 1.11 15.40
N PHE A 97 -3.31 0.66 16.64
CA PHE A 97 -2.11 0.81 17.45
C PHE A 97 -0.98 -0.13 17.02
N PRO A 98 0.28 0.36 16.98
CA PRO A 98 1.42 -0.47 16.61
C PRO A 98 1.62 -1.62 17.60
N SER A 99 1.89 -2.81 17.08
CA SER A 99 2.30 -3.97 17.85
C SER A 99 3.76 -3.83 18.32
N HIS A 100 4.21 -4.76 19.17
CA HIS A 100 5.61 -4.83 19.59
C HIS A 100 6.57 -5.14 18.43
N VAL A 101 6.09 -5.81 17.37
CA VAL A 101 6.87 -6.08 16.15
C VAL A 101 7.01 -4.79 15.36
N ASP A 102 5.92 -4.04 15.17
CA ASP A 102 5.94 -2.75 14.47
C ASP A 102 6.89 -1.75 15.13
N LEU A 103 6.85 -1.65 16.47
CA LEU A 103 7.76 -0.77 17.21
C LEU A 103 9.23 -1.16 17.05
N ARG A 104 9.52 -2.46 16.95
CA ARG A 104 10.88 -2.97 16.71
C ARG A 104 11.33 -2.66 15.28
N THR A 105 10.48 -2.91 14.28
CA THR A 105 10.75 -2.59 12.88
C THR A 105 10.98 -1.09 12.72
N GLN A 106 10.09 -0.27 13.27
CA GLN A 106 10.20 1.18 13.29
C GLN A 106 11.50 1.65 13.96
N LYS A 107 11.88 1.05 15.10
CA LYS A 107 13.15 1.37 15.78
C LYS A 107 14.37 1.04 14.91
N SER A 108 14.33 -0.07 14.18
CA SER A 108 15.38 -0.46 13.24
C SER A 108 15.50 0.53 12.09
N LEU A 109 14.36 0.94 11.49
CA LEU A 109 14.34 1.90 10.39
C LEU A 109 14.79 3.30 10.84
N GLN A 110 14.46 3.69 12.08
CA GLN A 110 14.95 4.94 12.68
C GLN A 110 16.45 4.98 12.97
N MET A 111 17.17 3.85 12.83
CA MET A 111 18.64 3.87 12.88
C MET A 111 19.25 4.54 11.65
N PHE A 112 18.54 4.53 10.50
CA PHE A 112 18.98 5.20 9.28
C PHE A 112 18.69 6.71 9.32
N ASP A 113 17.48 7.10 9.73
CA ASP A 113 17.11 8.49 10.00
C ASP A 113 16.17 8.54 11.20
N GLN A 114 16.53 9.28 12.24
CA GLN A 114 15.71 9.41 13.45
C GLN A 114 14.33 10.03 13.19
N ARG A 115 14.16 10.75 12.07
CA ARG A 115 12.89 11.38 11.66
C ARG A 115 11.99 10.40 10.89
N PHE A 116 12.47 9.22 10.54
CA PHE A 116 11.66 8.21 9.87
C PHE A 116 10.42 7.87 10.71
N PHE A 117 9.26 7.70 10.08
CA PHE A 117 7.98 7.46 10.77
C PHE A 117 7.18 6.33 10.12
N GLY A 118 6.27 5.73 10.91
CA GLY A 118 5.34 4.71 10.44
C GLY A 118 3.91 5.23 10.40
N LEU A 119 3.13 4.77 9.41
CA LEU A 119 1.69 4.93 9.33
C LEU A 119 1.00 3.57 9.44
N ILE A 120 -0.14 3.52 10.13
CA ILE A 120 -0.97 2.31 10.20
C ILE A 120 -2.39 2.67 9.81
N PHE A 121 -2.91 1.96 8.81
CA PHE A 121 -4.31 1.99 8.40
C PHE A 121 -5.03 0.78 8.99
N SER A 122 -5.85 0.99 10.02
CA SER A 122 -6.76 -0.05 10.50
C SER A 122 -8.04 -0.02 9.67
N CYS A 123 -8.37 -1.17 9.08
CA CYS A 123 -9.48 -1.33 8.16
C CYS A 123 -10.32 -2.56 8.56
N PHE A 124 -11.56 -2.61 8.07
CA PHE A 124 -12.51 -3.71 8.32
C PHE A 124 -12.89 -3.91 9.79
N ASP A 125 -12.65 -2.90 10.64
CA ASP A 125 -13.07 -2.93 12.04
C ASP A 125 -14.58 -2.66 12.13
N THR A 126 -15.35 -3.70 12.46
CA THR A 126 -16.80 -3.59 12.65
C THR A 126 -17.10 -3.32 14.12
N VAL A 127 -17.56 -2.10 14.42
CA VAL A 127 -17.97 -1.75 15.78
C VAL A 127 -19.33 -2.41 16.08
N ALA A 128 -19.59 -2.75 17.34
CA ALA A 128 -20.82 -3.41 17.79
C ALA A 128 -22.15 -2.74 17.34
N ALA A 129 -22.11 -1.48 16.89
CA ALA A 129 -23.25 -0.76 16.32
C ALA A 129 -23.48 -1.04 14.81
N GLY A 130 -22.73 -1.97 14.19
CA GLY A 130 -22.81 -2.27 12.76
C GLY A 130 -22.16 -1.21 11.85
N ALA A 131 -21.41 -0.28 12.43
CA ALA A 131 -20.65 0.73 11.69
C ALA A 131 -19.22 0.21 11.43
N GLU A 132 -18.78 0.29 10.18
CA GLU A 132 -17.39 0.05 9.81
C GLU A 132 -16.54 1.28 10.14
N ARG A 133 -15.36 1.04 10.71
CA ARG A 133 -14.42 2.08 11.10
C ARG A 133 -13.10 1.90 10.35
N ILE A 134 -12.66 3.00 9.73
CA ILE A 134 -11.31 3.12 9.18
C ILE A 134 -10.55 4.11 10.08
N GLN A 135 -9.37 3.73 10.54
CA GLN A 135 -8.52 4.56 11.39
C GLN A 135 -7.12 4.67 10.81
N LEU A 136 -6.52 5.84 10.97
CA LEU A 136 -5.14 6.12 10.61
C LEU A 136 -4.40 6.64 11.84
N THR A 137 -3.22 6.11 12.11
CA THR A 137 -2.29 6.65 13.11
C THR A 137 -0.92 6.86 12.50
N CYS A 138 -0.17 7.82 13.04
CA CYS A 138 1.23 8.03 12.75
C CYS A 138 2.06 7.88 14.03
N PHE A 139 3.22 7.22 13.94
CA PHE A 139 4.04 6.93 15.11
C PHE A 139 5.55 6.90 14.82
N GLN A 140 6.31 7.11 15.89
CA GLN A 140 7.74 6.84 16.00
C GLN A 140 8.00 5.98 17.24
N THR A 141 9.15 5.31 17.27
CA THR A 141 9.64 4.59 18.45
C THR A 141 10.67 5.47 19.18
N LEU A 142 10.46 5.68 20.47
CA LEU A 142 11.37 6.40 21.35
C LEU A 142 12.59 5.51 21.71
N PRO A 143 13.70 6.10 22.23
CA PRO A 143 14.91 5.33 22.58
C PRO A 143 14.66 4.19 23.57
N ASP A 144 13.71 4.38 24.50
CA ASP A 144 13.26 3.38 25.48
C ASP A 144 12.43 2.24 24.86
N GLY A 145 12.08 2.34 23.58
CA GLY A 145 11.24 1.37 22.87
C GLY A 145 9.75 1.63 22.99
N SER A 146 9.33 2.70 23.66
CA SER A 146 7.93 3.11 23.73
C SER A 146 7.48 3.82 22.44
N ARG A 147 6.18 3.91 22.24
CA ARG A 147 5.60 4.60 21.08
C ARG A 147 5.47 6.11 21.36
N ALA A 148 5.82 6.92 20.39
CA ALA A 148 5.46 8.34 20.31
C ALA A 148 4.44 8.52 19.19
N GLU A 149 3.29 9.10 19.51
CA GLU A 149 2.27 9.46 18.52
C GLU A 149 2.62 10.81 17.87
N ILE A 150 2.49 10.88 16.56
CA ILE A 150 2.80 12.08 15.78
C ILE A 150 1.51 12.59 15.15
N ALA A 151 1.30 13.91 15.22
CA ALA A 151 0.15 14.53 14.59
C ALA A 151 0.22 14.34 13.06
N ILE A 152 -0.89 13.92 12.45
CA ILE A 152 -1.01 13.78 11.00
C ILE A 152 -2.01 14.79 10.45
N HIS A 153 -1.62 15.49 9.38
CA HIS A 153 -2.45 16.45 8.67
C HIS A 153 -2.58 16.02 7.23
N ILE A 154 -3.81 15.76 6.77
CA ILE A 154 -4.08 15.47 5.37
C ILE A 154 -4.18 16.79 4.63
N THR A 155 -3.24 17.06 3.73
CA THR A 155 -3.22 18.30 2.94
C THR A 155 -3.99 18.10 1.64
N PRO A 156 -4.98 18.96 1.32
CA PRO A 156 -5.71 18.85 0.07
C PRO A 156 -4.77 19.12 -1.12
N SER A 157 -4.94 18.35 -2.19
CA SER A 157 -4.28 18.60 -3.48
C SER A 157 -5.18 19.50 -4.35
N GLU A 158 -4.60 20.42 -5.11
CA GLU A 158 -5.35 21.24 -6.08
C GLU A 158 -5.98 20.38 -7.18
N THR A 159 -5.24 19.37 -7.65
CA THR A 159 -5.72 18.37 -8.58
C THR A 159 -6.16 17.14 -7.81
N PHE A 160 -7.32 16.58 -8.15
CA PHE A 160 -7.86 15.41 -7.44
C PHE A 160 -6.98 14.16 -7.59
N LEU A 161 -6.44 13.93 -8.80
CA LEU A 161 -5.57 12.81 -9.13
C LEU A 161 -4.53 13.27 -10.15
N THR A 162 -3.26 13.20 -9.78
CA THR A 162 -2.13 13.34 -10.69
C THR A 162 -2.03 12.11 -11.60
N PRO A 163 -1.40 12.24 -12.78
CA PRO A 163 -1.16 11.10 -13.67
C PRO A 163 -0.38 9.96 -13.00
N ASP A 164 0.56 10.30 -12.10
CA ASP A 164 1.34 9.32 -11.33
C ASP A 164 0.45 8.55 -10.34
N ALA A 165 -0.36 9.27 -9.53
CA ALA A 165 -1.31 8.63 -8.62
C ALA A 165 -2.33 7.77 -9.36
N LEU A 166 -2.83 8.23 -10.52
CA LEU A 166 -3.73 7.43 -11.35
C LEU A 166 -3.04 6.15 -11.84
N SER A 167 -1.80 6.26 -12.35
CA SER A 167 -1.00 5.10 -12.78
C SER A 167 -0.82 4.09 -11.64
N ILE A 168 -0.49 4.56 -10.43
CA ILE A 168 -0.36 3.69 -9.27
C ILE A 168 -1.69 2.98 -8.98
N LEU A 169 -2.80 3.71 -8.97
CA LEU A 169 -4.11 3.19 -8.63
C LEU A 169 -4.61 2.14 -9.63
N VAL A 170 -4.52 2.41 -10.93
CA VAL A 170 -5.15 1.56 -11.97
C VAL A 170 -4.21 0.54 -12.59
N HIS A 171 -2.90 0.74 -12.47
CA HIS A 171 -1.90 -0.14 -13.06
C HIS A 171 -1.05 -0.83 -12.00
N THR A 172 -0.27 -0.07 -11.23
CA THR A 172 0.71 -0.63 -10.28
C THR A 172 0.02 -1.50 -9.24
N LEU A 173 -1.05 -1.02 -8.62
CA LEU A 173 -1.75 -1.73 -7.55
C LEU A 173 -2.36 -3.07 -8.02
N PRO A 174 -3.18 -3.13 -9.09
CA PRO A 174 -3.66 -4.41 -9.62
C PRO A 174 -2.54 -5.33 -10.07
N TYR A 175 -1.48 -4.80 -10.68
CA TYR A 175 -0.37 -5.61 -11.17
C TYR A 175 0.47 -6.20 -10.03
N THR A 176 0.66 -5.45 -8.94
CA THR A 176 1.31 -5.95 -7.73
C THR A 176 0.54 -7.16 -7.17
N LEU A 177 -0.77 -7.04 -6.98
CA LEU A 177 -1.59 -8.16 -6.48
C LEU A 177 -1.62 -9.35 -7.45
N LEU A 178 -1.66 -9.08 -8.77
CA LEU A 178 -1.53 -10.11 -9.78
C LEU A 178 -0.19 -10.87 -9.68
N SER A 179 0.90 -10.14 -9.47
CA SER A 179 2.23 -10.73 -9.34
C SER A 179 2.35 -11.61 -8.09
N GLU A 180 1.71 -11.21 -6.99
CA GLU A 180 1.65 -12.01 -5.76
C GLU A 180 0.87 -13.32 -5.95
N GLU A 181 -0.30 -13.27 -6.60
CA GLU A 181 -1.09 -14.47 -6.89
C GLU A 181 -0.34 -15.44 -7.82
N ARG A 182 0.38 -14.92 -8.81
CA ARG A 182 1.25 -15.74 -9.69
C ARG A 182 2.39 -16.38 -8.92
N GLN A 183 3.06 -15.63 -8.04
CA GLN A 183 4.15 -16.15 -7.23
C GLN A 183 3.69 -17.29 -6.30
N VAL A 184 2.50 -17.15 -5.69
CA VAL A 184 1.91 -18.21 -4.85
C VAL A 184 1.60 -19.46 -5.68
N HIS A 185 1.03 -19.29 -6.88
CA HIS A 185 0.79 -20.39 -7.79
C HIS A 185 2.09 -21.11 -8.18
N ASP A 186 3.11 -20.37 -8.62
CA ASP A 186 4.37 -20.94 -9.08
C ASP A 186 5.11 -21.66 -7.95
N ALA A 187 5.09 -21.10 -6.73
CA ALA A 187 5.61 -21.77 -5.54
C ALA A 187 4.86 -23.06 -5.22
N SER A 188 3.53 -23.08 -5.38
CA SER A 188 2.71 -24.28 -5.15
C SER A 188 3.03 -25.38 -6.16
N VAL A 189 3.26 -25.03 -7.43
CA VAL A 189 3.67 -25.97 -8.48
C VAL A 189 5.10 -26.48 -8.24
N ALA A 190 6.02 -25.61 -7.80
CA ALA A 190 7.41 -25.98 -7.54
C ALA A 190 7.58 -26.85 -6.28
N ALA A 191 6.75 -26.63 -5.25
CA ALA A 191 6.77 -27.42 -4.02
C ALA A 191 6.18 -28.82 -4.18
N ASP A 192 5.50 -29.12 -5.31
CA ASP A 192 4.97 -30.46 -5.57
C ASP A 192 6.11 -31.41 -5.97
N PRO A 193 6.43 -32.43 -5.14
CA PRO A 193 7.48 -33.40 -5.45
C PRO A 193 7.14 -34.28 -6.67
N SER A 194 5.88 -34.26 -7.13
CA SER A 194 5.42 -34.93 -8.35
C SER A 194 5.45 -34.06 -9.61
N SER A 195 5.92 -32.81 -9.51
CA SER A 195 6.18 -31.96 -10.67
C SER A 195 7.27 -32.57 -11.54
N PRO A 196 7.08 -32.67 -12.87
CA PRO A 196 8.03 -33.34 -13.74
C PRO A 196 9.36 -32.59 -13.70
N SER A 197 10.41 -33.25 -13.22
CA SER A 197 11.75 -32.91 -13.69
C SER A 197 11.69 -33.00 -15.22
N ARG A 198 12.33 -32.06 -15.92
CA ARG A 198 12.31 -31.94 -17.39
C ARG A 198 12.81 -33.20 -18.16
N SER A 199 13.05 -34.32 -17.48
CA SER A 199 13.70 -35.54 -17.95
C SER A 199 12.94 -36.85 -17.73
N SER A 200 11.65 -36.87 -17.35
CA SER A 200 10.86 -38.11 -17.26
C SER A 200 9.61 -38.08 -18.16
N SER A 201 9.42 -39.12 -18.98
CA SER A 201 8.62 -39.04 -20.21
C SER A 201 7.11 -39.28 -20.08
N GLU A 202 6.54 -39.50 -18.90
CA GLU A 202 5.08 -39.55 -18.72
C GLU A 202 4.70 -39.00 -17.34
N ALA A 203 3.96 -37.88 -17.32
CA ALA A 203 3.42 -37.34 -16.07
C ALA A 203 2.31 -38.27 -15.55
N SER A 204 2.40 -38.68 -14.29
CA SER A 204 1.38 -39.54 -13.67
C SER A 204 -0.01 -38.87 -13.74
N PRO A 205 -1.12 -39.64 -13.84
CA PRO A 205 -2.47 -39.07 -13.78
C PRO A 205 -2.70 -38.17 -12.56
N GLN A 206 -2.07 -38.47 -11.42
CA GLN A 206 -2.12 -37.64 -10.22
C GLN A 206 -1.44 -36.28 -10.43
N THR A 207 -0.29 -36.24 -11.09
CA THR A 207 0.41 -34.99 -11.44
C THR A 207 -0.47 -34.12 -12.35
N ILE A 208 -1.12 -34.71 -13.35
CA ILE A 208 -2.01 -34.00 -14.28
C ILE A 208 -3.20 -33.39 -13.53
N ILE A 209 -3.84 -34.16 -12.64
CA ILE A 209 -4.98 -33.68 -11.84
C ILE A 209 -4.56 -32.52 -10.93
N LYS A 210 -3.42 -32.63 -10.22
CA LYS A 210 -2.91 -31.57 -9.36
C LYS A 210 -2.56 -30.30 -10.14
N GLN A 211 -1.87 -30.43 -11.27
CA GLN A 211 -1.54 -29.29 -12.13
C GLN A 211 -2.82 -28.59 -12.62
N SER A 212 -3.84 -29.35 -13.01
CA SER A 212 -5.15 -28.81 -13.38
C SER A 212 -5.81 -28.07 -12.21
N TYR A 213 -5.74 -28.61 -10.99
CA TYR A 213 -6.26 -27.97 -9.79
C TYR A 213 -5.55 -26.65 -9.45
N HIS A 214 -4.22 -26.61 -9.51
CA HIS A 214 -3.44 -25.38 -9.30
C HIS A 214 -3.78 -24.31 -10.35
N GLY A 215 -3.87 -24.70 -11.63
CA GLY A 215 -4.29 -23.80 -12.70
C GLY A 215 -5.71 -23.26 -12.50
N ALA A 216 -6.67 -24.11 -12.10
CA ALA A 216 -8.03 -23.69 -11.80
C ALA A 216 -8.09 -22.71 -10.61
N THR A 217 -7.25 -22.93 -9.59
CA THR A 217 -7.15 -22.03 -8.44
C THR A 217 -6.63 -20.65 -8.84
N LEU A 218 -5.59 -20.59 -9.68
CA LEU A 218 -5.09 -19.33 -10.23
C LEU A 218 -6.16 -18.61 -11.07
N ILE A 219 -6.85 -19.33 -11.96
CA ILE A 219 -7.94 -18.76 -12.77
C ILE A 219 -9.01 -18.12 -11.89
N ARG A 220 -9.39 -18.78 -10.78
CA ARG A 220 -10.32 -18.23 -9.80
C ARG A 220 -9.79 -16.94 -9.17
N SER A 221 -8.54 -16.91 -8.71
CA SER A 221 -7.93 -15.69 -8.15
C SER A 221 -7.93 -14.53 -9.15
N LEU A 222 -7.57 -14.80 -10.41
CA LEU A 222 -7.57 -13.78 -11.47
C LEU A 222 -8.97 -13.24 -11.76
N ALA A 223 -9.98 -14.11 -11.79
CA ALA A 223 -11.36 -13.70 -11.98
C ALA A 223 -11.83 -12.80 -10.84
N LEU A 224 -11.46 -13.12 -9.59
CA LEU A 224 -11.78 -12.29 -8.42
C LEU A 224 -11.06 -10.94 -8.46
N LEU A 225 -9.77 -10.90 -8.84
CA LEU A 225 -9.02 -9.66 -8.96
C LEU A 225 -9.64 -8.74 -10.03
N SER A 226 -10.04 -9.31 -11.17
CA SER A 226 -10.72 -8.57 -12.23
C SER A 226 -12.08 -8.00 -11.75
N ASP A 227 -12.90 -8.85 -11.13
CA ASP A 227 -14.26 -8.48 -10.69
C ASP A 227 -14.26 -7.51 -9.51
N ARG A 228 -13.39 -7.72 -8.52
CA ARG A 228 -13.40 -7.00 -7.25
C ARG A 228 -12.48 -5.79 -7.18
N LEU A 229 -11.48 -5.69 -8.06
CA LEU A 229 -10.56 -4.57 -8.07
C LEU A 229 -10.57 -3.84 -9.41
N VAL A 230 -10.26 -4.51 -10.51
CA VAL A 230 -10.07 -3.85 -11.81
C VAL A 230 -11.36 -3.21 -12.31
N ASN A 231 -12.48 -3.94 -12.30
CA ASN A 231 -13.76 -3.42 -12.76
C ASN A 231 -14.24 -2.20 -11.94
N PRO A 232 -14.25 -2.24 -10.59
CA PRO A 232 -14.55 -1.06 -9.78
C PRO A 232 -13.63 0.13 -10.04
N LEU A 233 -12.33 -0.09 -10.23
CA LEU A 233 -11.38 0.99 -10.52
C LEU A 233 -11.64 1.65 -11.88
N VAL A 234 -11.93 0.86 -12.91
CA VAL A 234 -12.29 1.39 -14.24
C VAL A 234 -13.58 2.22 -14.14
N ARG A 235 -14.60 1.71 -13.43
CA ARG A 235 -15.84 2.46 -13.19
C ARG A 235 -15.60 3.76 -12.43
N PHE A 236 -14.76 3.72 -11.39
CA PHE A 236 -14.36 4.92 -10.66
C PHE A 236 -13.72 5.96 -11.59
N CYS A 237 -12.86 5.54 -12.53
CA CYS A 237 -12.25 6.44 -13.51
C CYS A 237 -13.28 7.04 -14.48
N GLU A 238 -14.22 6.23 -14.99
CA GLU A 238 -15.31 6.69 -15.86
C GLU A 238 -16.19 7.73 -15.13
N ASP A 239 -16.62 7.42 -13.90
CA ASP A 239 -17.46 8.30 -13.08
C ASP A 239 -16.72 9.58 -12.68
N ARG A 240 -15.42 9.49 -12.41
CA ARG A 240 -14.59 10.66 -12.11
C ARG A 240 -14.41 11.53 -13.35
N HIS A 241 -14.21 10.94 -14.52
CA HIS A 241 -14.10 11.67 -15.77
C HIS A 241 -15.40 12.44 -16.08
N ALA A 242 -16.56 11.78 -15.96
CA ALA A 242 -17.86 12.42 -16.14
C ALA A 242 -18.07 13.59 -15.17
N ARG A 243 -17.72 13.43 -13.89
CA ARG A 243 -17.77 14.53 -12.90
C ARG A 243 -16.83 15.68 -13.24
N ASN A 244 -15.61 15.39 -13.71
CA ASN A 244 -14.68 16.43 -14.13
C ASN A 244 -15.23 17.25 -15.31
N LEU A 245 -15.90 16.61 -16.28
CA LEU A 245 -16.53 17.32 -17.41
C LEU A 245 -17.64 18.27 -16.92
N GLN A 246 -18.49 17.82 -16.01
CA GLN A 246 -19.54 18.65 -15.40
C GLN A 246 -18.95 19.83 -14.62
N GLU A 247 -17.88 19.59 -13.87
CA GLU A 247 -17.19 20.63 -13.11
C GLU A 247 -16.52 21.67 -14.03
N ILE A 248 -15.91 21.23 -15.12
CA ILE A 248 -15.34 22.12 -16.14
C ILE A 248 -16.43 23.00 -16.75
N GLU A 249 -17.60 22.45 -17.07
CA GLU A 249 -18.73 23.23 -17.58
C GLU A 249 -19.24 24.25 -16.55
N ARG A 250 -19.36 23.84 -15.28
CA ARG A 250 -19.76 24.73 -14.18
C ARG A 250 -18.79 25.90 -14.02
N LEU A 251 -17.49 25.60 -13.93
CA LEU A 251 -16.44 26.61 -13.77
C LEU A 251 -16.39 27.56 -14.98
N LYS A 252 -16.54 27.06 -16.21
CA LYS A 252 -16.62 27.91 -17.41
C LYS A 252 -17.79 28.90 -17.33
N ARG A 253 -18.97 28.48 -16.86
CA ARG A 253 -20.12 29.39 -16.68
C ARG A 253 -19.86 30.44 -15.61
N GLU A 254 -19.23 30.06 -14.51
CA GLU A 254 -18.86 30.98 -13.43
C GLU A 254 -17.78 32.00 -13.86
N THR A 255 -16.85 31.59 -14.73
CA THR A 255 -15.75 32.45 -15.20
C THR A 255 -16.19 33.44 -16.28
N VAL A 256 -17.21 33.10 -17.08
CA VAL A 256 -17.72 33.97 -18.16
C VAL A 256 -18.57 35.12 -17.62
N GLY A 257 -19.13 35.02 -16.39
CA GLY A 257 -19.99 36.05 -15.79
C GLY A 257 -21.30 36.28 -16.58
N PRO A 258 -22.34 36.86 -15.94
CA PRO A 258 -23.52 37.36 -16.66
C PRO A 258 -23.19 38.57 -17.55
#